data_AF-A0A932H7D3-F1
#
_entry.id   AF-A0A932H7D3-F1
#
_cell.length_a   1.000
_cell.length_b   1.000
_cell.length_c   1.000
_cell.angle_alpha   90.00
_cell.angle_beta   90.00
_cell.angle_gamma   90.00
#
_symmetry.space_group_name_H-M   'P 1'
#
loop_
_entity.id
_entity.type
_entity.pdbx_description
1 polymer ?
#
loop_
_entity_poly.entity_id
_entity_poly.type
_entity_poly.pdbx_seq_one_letter_code
_entity_poly.pdbx_strand_id
1 'polypeptide(L)'
;MPIHESQTVLGLTKSADIYGELKKMGLPVKGVFIPPYGVGHMVVISTETPFMNFAKRVAHSVWATKPGLFTYYIVVVDADVDPTNMDEVLHALTTKCHPVNGIHQVPHIPGFPVLLPFLSPKERLLGDAAGVIFDCTWPKDWPAESIPIKATLKNLWPKEIQEKVLGKWETYGFKQD
;
A
#
# COMPACT_ATOMS: atom_id res chain seq x y z
N MET A 1 8.78 -12.76 -11.88
CA MET A 1 8.95 -14.08 -11.20
C MET A 1 7.63 -14.83 -11.33
N PRO A 2 7.62 -16.12 -11.70
CA PRO A 2 6.38 -16.91 -11.72
C PRO A 2 5.80 -16.99 -10.30
N ILE A 3 4.49 -16.77 -10.19
CA ILE A 3 3.75 -16.89 -8.92
C ILE A 3 3.40 -18.36 -8.72
N HIS A 4 3.71 -18.89 -7.53
CA HIS A 4 3.36 -20.24 -7.11
C HIS A 4 2.57 -20.17 -5.78
N GLU A 5 2.09 -21.32 -5.31
CA GLU A 5 1.24 -21.49 -4.14
C GLU A 5 1.82 -20.81 -2.89
N SER A 6 3.14 -20.82 -2.73
CA SER A 6 3.77 -20.18 -1.59
C SER A 6 3.49 -18.67 -1.54
N GLN A 7 3.55 -17.98 -2.67
CA GLN A 7 3.33 -16.54 -2.72
C GLN A 7 1.86 -16.18 -2.60
N THR A 8 0.97 -16.96 -3.21
CA THR A 8 -0.48 -16.69 -3.15
C THR A 8 -1.03 -16.96 -1.76
N VAL A 9 -0.71 -18.12 -1.17
CA VAL A 9 -1.20 -18.50 0.16
C VAL A 9 -0.58 -17.61 1.24
N LEU A 10 0.75 -17.44 1.25
CA LEU A 10 1.40 -16.60 2.27
C LEU A 10 1.01 -15.13 2.12
N GLY A 11 0.90 -14.62 0.88
CA GLY A 11 0.47 -13.25 0.63
C GLY A 11 -0.92 -12.99 1.21
N LEU A 12 -1.89 -13.87 0.90
CA LEU A 12 -3.25 -13.76 1.41
C LEU A 12 -3.30 -13.86 2.94
N THR A 13 -2.71 -14.91 3.52
CA THR A 13 -2.79 -15.16 4.97
C THR A 13 -2.09 -14.06 5.76
N LYS A 14 -0.90 -13.62 5.34
CA LYS A 14 -0.19 -12.51 6.01
C LYS A 14 -0.96 -11.19 5.89
N SER A 15 -1.58 -10.92 4.74
CA SER A 15 -2.40 -9.71 4.55
C SER A 15 -3.58 -9.68 5.52
N ALA A 16 -4.30 -10.80 5.65
CA ALA A 16 -5.42 -10.93 6.56
C ALA A 16 -5.01 -10.80 8.04
N ASP A 17 -3.88 -11.39 8.41
CA ASP A 17 -3.34 -11.33 9.77
C ASP A 17 -2.93 -9.89 10.15
N ILE A 18 -2.15 -9.22 9.29
CA ILE A 18 -1.78 -7.80 9.47
C ILE A 18 -3.05 -6.94 9.56
N TYR A 19 -4.01 -7.11 8.65
CA TYR A 19 -5.27 -6.36 8.69
C TYR A 19 -5.99 -6.54 10.04
N GLY A 20 -6.14 -7.79 10.50
CA GLY A 20 -6.76 -8.11 11.78
C GLY A 20 -6.06 -7.45 12.97
N GLU A 21 -4.73 -7.51 13.02
CA GLU A 21 -3.94 -6.89 14.09
C GLU A 21 -4.04 -5.36 14.08
N LEU A 22 -3.93 -4.71 12.91
CA LEU A 22 -4.08 -3.25 12.81
C LEU A 22 -5.49 -2.80 13.24
N LYS A 23 -6.53 -3.58 12.91
CA LYS A 23 -7.90 -3.32 13.37
C LYS A 23 -8.05 -3.48 14.89
N LYS A 24 -7.43 -4.51 15.50
CA LYS A 24 -7.40 -4.67 16.97
C LYS A 24 -6.71 -3.50 17.68
N MET A 25 -5.69 -2.92 17.05
CA MET A 25 -5.03 -1.70 17.53
C MET A 25 -5.87 -0.42 17.37
N GLY A 26 -7.08 -0.51 16.79
CA GLY A 26 -7.97 0.63 16.56
C GLY A 26 -7.57 1.52 15.38
N LEU A 27 -6.72 1.04 14.48
CA LEU A 27 -6.31 1.82 13.31
C LEU A 27 -7.41 1.79 12.22
N PRO A 28 -7.67 2.92 11.54
CA PRO A 28 -8.72 3.04 10.53
C PRO A 28 -8.25 2.51 9.15
N VAL A 29 -7.69 1.31 9.13
CA VAL A 29 -7.28 0.62 7.91
C VAL A 29 -8.51 0.10 7.14
N LYS A 30 -8.51 0.29 5.82
CA LYS A 30 -9.54 -0.18 4.88
C LYS A 30 -9.14 -1.49 4.20
N GLY A 31 -7.83 -1.69 3.99
CA GLY A 31 -7.33 -2.91 3.40
C GLY A 31 -5.82 -3.02 3.57
N VAL A 32 -5.35 -4.26 3.53
CA VAL A 32 -3.92 -4.62 3.52
C VAL A 32 -3.74 -5.64 2.42
N PHE A 33 -2.69 -5.47 1.61
CA PHE A 33 -2.36 -6.40 0.55
C PHE A 33 -0.85 -6.61 0.46
N ILE A 34 -0.44 -7.87 0.51
CA ILE A 34 0.91 -8.33 0.19
C ILE A 34 0.86 -8.88 -1.23
N PRO A 35 1.40 -8.16 -2.22
CA PRO A 35 1.40 -8.63 -3.60
C PRO A 35 2.20 -9.94 -3.71
N PRO A 36 1.65 -11.01 -4.31
CA PRO A 36 2.35 -12.29 -4.46
C PRO A 36 3.69 -12.17 -5.19
N TYR A 37 3.78 -11.29 -6.19
CA TYR A 37 5.02 -11.04 -6.92
C TYR A 37 6.09 -10.27 -6.11
N GLY A 38 5.72 -9.69 -4.95
CA GLY A 38 6.65 -9.11 -3.97
C GLY A 38 7.23 -10.11 -2.98
N VAL A 39 6.84 -11.39 -3.06
CA VAL A 39 7.39 -12.52 -2.29
C VAL A 39 7.40 -12.26 -0.77
N GLY A 40 6.43 -11.48 -0.27
CA GLY A 40 6.31 -11.12 1.13
C GLY A 40 7.19 -9.96 1.61
N HIS A 41 8.03 -9.36 0.76
CA HIS A 41 8.87 -8.22 1.13
C HIS A 41 8.13 -6.89 1.11
N MET A 42 7.04 -6.78 0.34
CA MET A 42 6.23 -5.58 0.21
C MET A 42 4.84 -5.78 0.83
N VAL A 43 4.32 -4.72 1.43
CA VAL A 43 2.93 -4.63 1.89
C VAL A 43 2.36 -3.26 1.55
N VAL A 44 1.14 -3.24 1.05
CA VAL A 44 0.36 -2.05 0.76
C VAL A 44 -0.75 -1.93 1.79
N ILE A 45 -0.91 -0.76 2.40
CA ILE A 45 -1.94 -0.48 3.39
C ILE A 45 -2.76 0.71 2.93
N SER A 46 -4.07 0.49 2.77
CA SER A 46 -5.04 1.56 2.52
C SER A 46 -5.65 1.99 3.86
N THR A 47 -5.57 3.28 4.19
CA THR A 47 -5.99 3.79 5.49
C THR A 47 -6.57 5.19 5.41
N GLU A 48 -7.48 5.51 6.33
CA GLU A 48 -7.77 6.91 6.63
C GLU A 48 -6.59 7.51 7.41
N THR A 49 -6.31 8.78 7.18
CA THR A 49 -5.19 9.52 7.78
C THR A 49 -5.71 10.67 8.64
N PRO A 50 -5.86 10.49 9.97
CA PRO A 50 -6.47 11.50 10.83
C PRO A 50 -5.53 12.67 11.18
N PHE A 51 -4.21 12.47 11.13
CA PHE A 51 -3.22 13.48 11.52
C PHE A 51 -1.88 13.30 10.77
N MET A 52 -0.97 14.27 10.91
CA MET A 52 0.35 14.24 10.26
C MET A 52 1.20 13.05 10.71
N ASN A 53 2.03 12.50 9.82
CA ASN A 53 2.86 11.32 10.09
C ASN A 53 2.07 10.04 10.45
N PHE A 54 0.75 10.00 10.18
CA PHE A 54 -0.04 8.80 10.47
C PHE A 54 0.43 7.58 9.69
N ALA A 55 0.91 7.75 8.46
CA ALA A 55 1.48 6.66 7.66
C ALA A 55 2.65 5.97 8.37
N LYS A 56 3.53 6.74 9.04
CA LYS A 56 4.62 6.18 9.86
C LYS A 56 4.09 5.37 11.03
N ARG A 57 3.06 5.88 11.73
CA ARG A 57 2.41 5.14 12.82
C ARG A 57 1.87 3.80 12.32
N VAL A 58 1.16 3.79 11.19
CA VAL A 58 0.62 2.56 10.59
C VAL A 58 1.74 1.62 10.18
N ALA A 59 2.79 2.11 9.52
CA ALA A 59 3.93 1.30 9.11
C ALA A 59 4.68 0.66 10.29
N HIS A 60 4.94 1.41 11.36
CA HIS A 60 5.53 0.85 12.57
C HIS A 60 4.61 -0.16 13.26
N SER A 61 3.28 0.05 13.23
CA SER A 61 2.33 -0.95 13.71
C SER A 61 2.35 -2.23 12.87
N VAL A 62 2.60 -2.16 11.56
CA VAL A 62 2.81 -3.37 10.73
C VAL A 62 4.02 -4.15 11.24
N TRP A 63 5.16 -3.49 11.45
CA TRP A 63 6.36 -4.17 11.98
C TRP A 63 6.19 -4.75 13.39
N ALA A 64 5.24 -4.22 14.17
CA ALA A 64 4.89 -4.79 15.47
C ALA A 64 4.08 -6.10 15.37
N THR A 65 3.55 -6.44 14.18
CA THR A 65 2.87 -7.71 13.94
C THR A 65 3.87 -8.83 13.62
N LYS A 66 3.52 -10.07 13.99
CA LYS A 66 4.31 -11.27 13.64
C LYS A 66 4.61 -11.41 12.13
N PRO A 67 3.62 -11.27 11.22
CA PRO A 67 3.90 -11.32 9.78
C PRO A 67 4.67 -10.10 9.25
N GLY A 68 4.55 -8.94 9.89
CA GLY A 68 5.21 -7.71 9.46
C GLY A 68 6.73 -7.71 9.63
N LEU A 69 7.29 -8.59 10.50
CA LEU A 69 8.74 -8.80 10.62
C LEU A 69 9.41 -9.22 9.30
N PHE A 70 8.64 -9.72 8.33
CA PHE A 70 9.14 -10.19 7.03
C PHE A 70 8.91 -9.18 5.89
N THR A 71 8.29 -8.03 6.17
CA THR A 71 8.00 -6.98 5.19
C THR A 71 8.94 -5.79 5.37
N TYR A 72 9.62 -5.39 4.31
CA TYR A 72 10.66 -4.34 4.33
C TYR A 72 10.26 -3.11 3.52
N TYR A 73 9.31 -3.26 2.59
CA TYR A 73 8.77 -2.17 1.76
C TYR A 73 7.31 -1.94 2.13
N ILE A 74 7.04 -0.89 2.90
CA ILE A 74 5.69 -0.55 3.35
C ILE A 74 5.18 0.62 2.52
N VAL A 75 4.09 0.42 1.77
CA VAL A 75 3.42 1.48 1.02
C VAL A 75 2.13 1.82 1.73
N VAL A 76 1.95 3.07 2.13
CA VAL A 76 0.71 3.55 2.75
C VAL A 76 0.00 4.47 1.78
N VAL A 77 -1.23 4.12 1.42
CA VAL A 77 -2.09 4.87 0.50
C VAL A 77 -3.35 5.35 1.21
N ASP A 78 -3.96 6.41 0.68
CA ASP A 78 -5.24 6.90 1.18
C ASP A 78 -6.36 5.87 1.00
N ALA A 79 -7.40 6.00 1.83
CA ALA A 79 -8.58 5.12 1.87
C ALA A 79 -9.36 4.99 0.55
N ASP A 80 -9.14 5.88 -0.43
CA ASP A 80 -9.76 5.83 -1.76
C ASP A 80 -9.02 4.91 -2.75
N VAL A 81 -7.83 4.42 -2.38
CA VAL A 81 -7.02 3.51 -3.20
C VAL A 81 -7.25 2.08 -2.73
N ASP A 82 -7.65 1.22 -3.67
CA ASP A 82 -7.72 -0.24 -3.45
C ASP A 82 -6.28 -0.80 -3.40
N PRO A 83 -5.84 -1.37 -2.27
CA PRO A 83 -4.48 -1.89 -2.14
C PRO A 83 -4.22 -3.14 -3.00
N THR A 84 -5.27 -3.82 -3.50
CA THR A 84 -5.15 -4.98 -4.40
C THR A 84 -5.02 -4.57 -5.86
N ASN A 85 -5.46 -3.36 -6.22
CA ASN A 85 -5.31 -2.79 -7.54
C ASN A 85 -3.96 -2.06 -7.65
N MET A 86 -2.97 -2.75 -8.17
CA MET A 86 -1.59 -2.30 -8.14
C MET A 86 -1.29 -1.17 -9.13
N ASP A 87 -2.15 -0.97 -10.13
CA ASP A 87 -2.10 0.21 -11.00
C ASP A 87 -2.51 1.47 -10.23
N GLU A 88 -3.53 1.38 -9.36
CA GLU A 88 -3.92 2.49 -8.49
C GLU A 88 -2.86 2.78 -7.41
N VAL A 89 -2.24 1.74 -6.86
CA VAL A 89 -1.13 1.87 -5.91
C VAL A 89 0.06 2.56 -6.57
N LEU A 90 0.43 2.14 -7.79
CA LEU A 90 1.53 2.75 -8.54
C LEU A 90 1.22 4.21 -8.90
N HIS A 91 -0.02 4.51 -9.27
CA HIS A 91 -0.46 5.89 -9.48
C HIS A 91 -0.32 6.71 -8.18
N ALA A 92 -0.77 6.21 -7.03
CA ALA A 92 -0.61 6.89 -5.75
C ALA A 92 0.88 7.09 -5.38
N LEU A 93 1.72 6.08 -5.61
CA LEU A 93 3.16 6.16 -5.38
C LEU A 93 3.81 7.27 -6.21
N THR A 94 3.46 7.40 -7.49
CA THR A 94 4.09 8.38 -8.39
C THR A 94 3.51 9.79 -8.30
N THR A 95 2.28 9.94 -7.79
CA THR A 95 1.59 11.25 -7.74
C THR A 95 1.49 11.84 -6.33
N LYS A 96 1.55 11.02 -5.28
CA LYS A 96 1.40 11.45 -3.89
C LYS A 96 2.66 11.25 -3.05
N CYS A 97 3.48 10.23 -3.34
CA CYS A 97 4.70 9.99 -2.57
C CYS A 97 5.78 11.01 -2.95
N HIS A 98 5.96 12.02 -2.10
CA HIS A 98 6.99 13.03 -2.33
C HIS A 98 8.39 12.38 -2.30
N PRO A 99 9.23 12.53 -3.34
CA PRO A 99 10.52 11.82 -3.40
C PRO A 99 11.48 12.09 -2.23
N VAL A 100 11.48 13.32 -1.70
CA VAL A 100 12.26 13.69 -0.50
C VAL A 100 11.50 13.41 0.82
N ASN A 101 10.23 13.82 0.91
CA ASN A 101 9.50 13.88 2.18
C ASN A 101 8.57 12.69 2.45
N GLY A 102 8.20 11.92 1.42
CA GLY A 102 7.31 10.76 1.53
C GLY A 102 8.06 9.43 1.59
N ILE A 103 9.36 9.41 1.30
CA ILE A 103 10.19 8.21 1.41
C ILE A 103 10.95 8.26 2.73
N HIS A 104 10.64 7.33 3.63
CA HIS A 104 11.29 7.22 4.93
C HIS A 104 12.10 5.94 5.01
N GLN A 105 13.42 6.08 5.03
CA GLN A 105 14.33 4.97 5.26
C GLN A 105 14.37 4.67 6.77
N VAL A 106 14.27 3.39 7.10
CA VAL A 106 14.34 2.90 8.48
C VAL A 106 15.52 1.94 8.57
N PRO A 107 16.73 2.44 8.88
CA PRO A 107 17.90 1.60 9.04
C PRO A 107 17.81 0.82 10.35
N HIS A 108 18.57 -0.26 10.45
CA HIS A 108 18.76 -1.04 11.67
C HIS A 108 17.49 -1.69 12.23
N ILE A 109 16.80 -2.43 11.36
CA ILE A 109 15.67 -3.29 11.75
C ILE A 109 16.06 -4.77 11.70
N PRO A 110 15.38 -5.65 12.46
CA PRO A 110 15.64 -7.08 12.40
C PRO A 110 15.47 -7.65 10.98
N GLY A 111 16.52 -8.26 10.45
CA GLY A 111 16.53 -8.94 9.17
C GLY A 111 16.54 -10.45 9.32
N PHE A 112 15.80 -11.17 8.49
CA PHE A 112 15.97 -12.62 8.34
C PHE A 112 17.14 -12.92 7.38
N PRO A 113 18.32 -13.34 7.88
CA PRO A 113 19.57 -13.30 7.11
C PRO A 113 19.58 -14.10 5.81
N VAL A 114 18.82 -15.20 5.78
CA VAL A 114 18.84 -16.17 4.67
C VAL A 114 17.85 -15.78 3.56
N LEU A 115 16.84 -14.97 3.87
CA LEU A 115 15.71 -14.72 2.98
C LEU A 115 15.77 -13.38 2.25
N LEU A 116 16.72 -12.50 2.60
CA LEU A 116 16.79 -11.15 2.05
C LEU A 116 17.92 -11.02 1.01
N PRO A 117 17.58 -10.90 -0.29
CA PRO A 117 18.59 -10.88 -1.34
C PRO A 117 19.48 -9.63 -1.32
N PHE A 118 18.94 -8.49 -0.83
CA PHE A 118 19.65 -7.21 -0.82
C PHE A 118 20.65 -7.05 0.33
N LEU A 119 20.66 -7.94 1.33
CA LEU A 119 21.60 -7.85 2.44
C LEU A 119 23.01 -8.27 2.01
N SER A 120 24.00 -7.45 2.40
CA SER A 120 25.42 -7.78 2.34
C SER A 120 25.79 -8.93 3.28
N PRO A 121 26.95 -9.60 3.07
CA PRO A 121 27.41 -10.66 3.97
C PRO A 121 27.53 -10.22 5.44
N LYS A 122 27.94 -8.97 5.69
CA LYS A 122 28.04 -8.40 7.05
C LYS A 122 26.67 -8.22 7.68
N GLU A 123 25.72 -7.64 6.94
CA GLU A 123 24.33 -7.48 7.39
C GLU A 123 23.68 -8.82 7.73
N ARG A 124 23.88 -9.84 6.87
CA ARG A 124 23.39 -11.20 7.13
C ARG A 124 23.96 -11.79 8.41
N LEU A 125 25.28 -11.64 8.63
CA LEU A 125 25.92 -12.13 9.86
C LEU A 125 25.35 -11.47 11.12
N LEU A 126 25.02 -10.18 11.04
CA LEU A 126 24.50 -9.39 12.16
C LEU A 126 22.98 -9.49 12.34
N GLY A 127 22.25 -10.02 11.34
CA GLY A 127 20.79 -9.90 11.29
C GLY A 127 20.31 -8.45 11.16
N ASP A 128 21.18 -7.59 10.61
CA ASP A 128 20.92 -6.16 10.43
C ASP A 128 20.31 -5.94 9.05
N ALA A 129 19.15 -5.28 8.99
CA ALA A 129 18.46 -4.97 7.75
C ALA A 129 17.94 -3.52 7.76
N ALA A 130 17.37 -3.11 6.64
CA ALA A 130 16.71 -1.84 6.48
C ALA A 130 15.31 -2.03 5.89
N GLY A 131 14.41 -1.16 6.29
CA GLY A 131 13.08 -1.01 5.70
C GLY A 131 12.90 0.37 5.08
N VAL A 132 11.82 0.51 4.31
CA VAL A 132 11.41 1.77 3.71
C VAL A 132 9.89 1.91 3.82
N ILE A 133 9.45 3.12 4.16
CA ILE A 133 8.05 3.52 4.17
C ILE A 133 7.86 4.51 3.01
N PHE A 134 6.90 4.21 2.14
CA PHE A 134 6.38 5.13 1.14
C PHE A 134 5.07 5.68 1.67
N ASP A 135 5.10 6.93 2.14
CA ASP A 135 3.92 7.70 2.49
C ASP A 135 3.33 8.29 1.20
N CYS A 136 2.26 7.68 0.72
CA CYS A 136 1.49 8.11 -0.45
C CYS A 136 0.16 8.74 -0.04
N THR A 137 0.09 9.34 1.16
CA THR A 137 -1.13 9.97 1.69
C THR A 137 -1.05 11.50 1.57
N TRP A 138 -2.20 12.16 1.44
CA TRP A 138 -2.20 13.62 1.37
C TRP A 138 -1.76 14.25 2.70
N PRO A 139 -0.83 15.24 2.67
CA PRO A 139 -0.46 15.99 3.86
C PRO A 139 -1.67 16.67 4.50
N LYS A 140 -1.79 16.57 5.82
CA LYS A 140 -2.95 17.11 6.58
C LYS A 140 -2.83 18.58 6.92
N ASP A 141 -1.66 19.17 6.72
CA ASP A 141 -1.41 20.60 6.80
C ASP A 141 -1.79 21.35 5.51
N TRP A 142 -2.09 20.64 4.43
CA TRP A 142 -2.56 21.25 3.19
C TRP A 142 -4.03 21.70 3.33
N PRO A 143 -4.38 22.89 2.81
CA PRO A 143 -5.79 23.26 2.62
C PRO A 143 -6.50 22.24 1.74
N ALA A 144 -7.79 22.00 2.03
CA ALA A 144 -8.58 21.01 1.29
C ALA A 144 -8.67 21.35 -0.21
N GLU A 145 -8.66 22.64 -0.54
CA GLU A 145 -8.72 23.18 -1.90
C GLU A 145 -7.43 22.90 -2.69
N SER A 146 -6.31 22.69 -2.00
CA SER A 146 -5.02 22.37 -2.61
C SER A 146 -4.88 20.88 -2.95
N ILE A 147 -5.79 20.03 -2.47
CA ILE A 147 -5.78 18.59 -2.77
C ILE A 147 -6.39 18.38 -4.17
N PRO A 148 -5.62 17.88 -5.16
CA PRO A 148 -6.14 17.66 -6.50
C PRO A 148 -7.27 16.62 -6.52
N ILE A 149 -8.32 16.91 -7.29
CA ILE A 149 -9.40 15.95 -7.55
C ILE A 149 -8.86 14.86 -8.49
N LYS A 150 -8.93 13.59 -8.07
CA LYS A 150 -8.52 12.44 -8.89
C LYS A 150 -9.38 12.40 -10.16
N ALA A 151 -8.74 12.57 -11.32
CA ALA A 151 -9.41 12.67 -12.62
C ALA A 151 -9.95 11.31 -13.11
N THR A 152 -11.14 10.93 -12.64
CA THR A 152 -11.81 9.67 -13.03
C THR A 152 -13.21 9.94 -13.57
N LEU A 153 -13.80 8.96 -14.26
CA LEU A 153 -15.21 9.01 -14.65
C LEU A 153 -16.12 9.32 -13.44
N LYS A 154 -15.84 8.69 -12.31
CA LYS A 154 -16.59 8.82 -11.05
C LYS A 154 -16.53 10.23 -10.46
N ASN A 155 -15.40 10.92 -10.60
CA ASN A 155 -15.14 12.18 -9.89
C ASN A 155 -15.33 13.43 -10.76
N LEU A 156 -15.06 13.35 -12.07
CA LEU A 156 -15.11 14.52 -12.96
C LEU A 156 -16.46 14.71 -13.65
N TRP A 157 -17.29 13.67 -13.74
CA TRP A 157 -18.53 13.71 -14.51
C TRP A 157 -19.75 13.59 -13.59
N PRO A 158 -20.86 14.31 -13.86
CA PRO A 158 -22.10 14.15 -13.11
C PRO A 158 -22.66 12.73 -13.18
N LYS A 159 -23.40 12.30 -12.15
CA LYS A 159 -24.00 10.96 -12.09
C LYS A 159 -24.83 10.61 -13.32
N GLU A 160 -25.60 11.57 -13.83
CA GLU A 160 -26.40 11.40 -15.05
C GLU A 160 -25.55 10.97 -16.26
N ILE A 161 -24.37 11.59 -16.44
CA ILE A 161 -23.46 11.21 -17.52
C ILE A 161 -22.84 9.84 -17.27
N GLN A 162 -22.47 9.54 -16.03
CA GLN A 162 -21.94 8.22 -15.67
C GLN A 162 -22.95 7.11 -16.00
N GLU A 163 -24.19 7.25 -15.53
CA GLU A 163 -25.28 6.30 -15.76
C GLU A 163 -25.62 6.17 -17.25
N LYS A 164 -25.64 7.28 -17.98
CA LYS A 164 -25.88 7.28 -19.44
C LYS A 164 -24.77 6.54 -20.21
N VAL A 165 -23.51 6.74 -19.85
CA VAL A 165 -22.37 6.07 -20.52
C VAL A 165 -22.39 4.59 -20.21
N LEU A 166 -22.54 4.22 -18.93
CA LEU A 166 -22.55 2.82 -18.49
C LEU A 166 -23.78 2.06 -19.01
N GLY A 167 -24.96 2.69 -19.03
CA GLY A 167 -26.20 2.08 -19.52
C GLY A 167 -26.26 1.89 -21.04
N LYS A 168 -25.38 2.54 -21.80
CA LYS A 168 -25.29 2.42 -23.27
C LYS A 168 -23.99 1.78 -23.74
N TRP A 169 -23.23 1.16 -22.82
CA TRP A 169 -21.90 0.63 -23.11
C TRP A 169 -21.87 -0.33 -24.31
N GLU A 170 -22.80 -1.30 -24.33
CA GLU A 170 -22.96 -2.24 -25.44
C GLU A 170 -23.48 -1.58 -26.72
N THR A 171 -24.35 -0.56 -26.59
CA THR A 171 -24.85 0.21 -27.75
C THR A 171 -23.72 0.96 -28.46
N TYR A 172 -22.68 1.35 -27.73
CA TYR A 172 -21.47 1.96 -28.31
C TYR A 172 -20.51 0.93 -28.93
N GLY A 173 -20.82 -0.36 -28.83
CA GLY A 173 -20.01 -1.45 -29.40
C GLY A 173 -18.94 -2.02 -28.47
N PHE A 174 -18.93 -1.64 -27.19
CA PHE A 174 -18.04 -2.25 -26.20
C PHE A 174 -18.67 -3.50 -25.61
N LYS A 175 -17.86 -4.52 -25.30
CA LYS A 175 -18.33 -5.70 -24.58
C LYS A 175 -18.44 -5.38 -23.10
N GLN A 176 -19.46 -5.93 -22.46
CA GLN A 176 -19.56 -5.94 -21.01
C GLN A 176 -18.73 -7.14 -20.52
N ASP A 177 -17.63 -6.86 -19.83
CA ASP A 177 -16.77 -7.87 -19.19
C ASP A 177 -17.38 -8.36 -17.87
#